data_AF-A0A1Y2S7N7-F1
#
_entry.id   AF-A0A1Y2S7N7-F1
#
_cell.length_a   1.000
_cell.length_b   1.000
_cell.length_c   1.000
_cell.angle_alpha   90.00
_cell.angle_beta   90.00
_cell.angle_gamma   90.00
#
_symmetry.space_group_name_H-M   'P 1'
#
loop_
_entity.id
_entity.type
_entity.pdbx_description
1 polymer ?
#
loop_
_entity_poly.entity_id
_entity_poly.type
_entity_poly.pdbx_seq_one_letter_code
_entity_poly.pdbx_strand_id
1 'polypeptide(L)'
;MVWRRFKLSGEISLADRISAPSFFMLSFNAAPAGEITLEAVNYLAAIQGTRRQHLDDAPIDVITGPWKRLSFDKEGHLFRRGYTLCVINKLQDSLRRRDIYVSQSERWGDPRTKLLQGQDWHTNRVQVYRSLGHPLQAGEAVSALTRQLDTVYRQVAKNFHDNHAVALDFSGKRTKLTISHLNGLDESPALKLLTVRVAGLLPVVDLTELLLEINAHTGFADEFTHASEAGSRMEDLTVSLCAVLLAEACNIGMEPFIRQNIPALTRYRLNWTKQNYLRAETLVKANARLVDYQSSLPLVQKWGGGEVASADGMRFIAPVRTVHAGPNRKYFGSSRGIT
;
A
#
# COMPACT_ATOMS: atom_id res chain seq x y z
N MET A 1 -13.02 -19.06 -3.75
CA MET A 1 -12.89 -18.98 -5.23
C MET A 1 -13.73 -17.87 -5.89
N VAL A 2 -14.43 -17.01 -5.12
CA VAL A 2 -15.38 -16.00 -5.66
C VAL A 2 -14.81 -14.56 -5.67
N TRP A 3 -13.67 -14.31 -5.00
CA TRP A 3 -13.07 -12.97 -4.87
C TRP A 3 -12.14 -12.51 -6.01
N ARG A 4 -11.94 -13.32 -7.06
CA ARG A 4 -11.10 -12.93 -8.24
C ARG A 4 -11.91 -12.50 -9.47
N ARG A 5 -13.23 -12.62 -9.46
CA ARG A 5 -14.06 -12.43 -10.67
C ARG A 5 -14.67 -11.02 -10.82
N PHE A 6 -14.64 -10.19 -9.77
CA PHE A 6 -15.34 -8.89 -9.74
C PHE A 6 -14.49 -7.65 -10.09
N LYS A 7 -13.20 -7.80 -10.41
CA LYS A 7 -12.32 -6.66 -10.74
C LYS A 7 -11.99 -6.49 -12.23
N LEU A 8 -12.48 -7.37 -13.10
CA LEU A 8 -12.12 -7.36 -14.53
C LEU A 8 -13.10 -6.57 -15.41
N SER A 9 -14.38 -6.43 -15.04
CA SER A 9 -15.36 -5.72 -15.88
C SER A 9 -15.19 -4.19 -15.88
N GLY A 10 -14.76 -3.60 -14.76
CA GLY A 10 -14.45 -2.16 -14.66
C GLY A 10 -13.13 -1.77 -15.34
N GLU A 11 -12.14 -2.68 -15.38
CA GLU A 11 -10.84 -2.42 -16.00
C GLU A 11 -10.88 -2.47 -17.54
N ILE A 12 -11.83 -3.20 -18.15
CA ILE A 12 -11.96 -3.27 -19.62
C ILE A 12 -12.49 -1.94 -20.19
N SER A 13 -13.44 -1.29 -19.52
CA SER A 13 -13.91 0.06 -19.89
C SER A 13 -12.84 1.14 -19.65
N LEU A 14 -11.99 0.93 -18.63
CA LEU A 14 -10.83 1.79 -18.36
C LEU A 14 -9.70 1.57 -19.37
N ALA A 15 -9.50 0.35 -19.90
CA ALA A 15 -8.48 0.07 -20.91
C ALA A 15 -8.80 0.75 -22.26
N ASP A 16 -10.07 0.82 -22.64
CA ASP A 16 -10.51 1.60 -23.81
C ASP A 16 -10.34 3.12 -23.60
N ARG A 17 -10.34 3.60 -22.35
CA ARG A 17 -10.02 5.01 -21.99
C ARG A 17 -8.53 5.29 -21.73
N ILE A 18 -7.74 4.29 -21.33
CA ILE A 18 -6.28 4.36 -21.16
C ILE A 18 -5.57 4.23 -22.52
N SER A 19 -6.28 3.78 -23.56
CA SER A 19 -6.00 4.11 -24.97
C SER A 19 -6.23 5.59 -25.29
N ALA A 20 -5.99 6.50 -24.33
CA ALA A 20 -5.84 7.91 -24.63
C ALA A 20 -4.55 8.07 -25.47
N PRO A 21 -4.60 8.78 -26.61
CA PRO A 21 -3.43 9.02 -27.48
C PRO A 21 -2.20 9.55 -26.71
N SER A 22 -2.42 10.19 -25.56
CA SER A 22 -1.42 10.84 -24.73
C SER A 22 -0.56 9.91 -23.85
N PHE A 23 -0.99 8.69 -23.52
CA PHE A 23 -0.22 7.84 -22.58
C PHE A 23 1.05 7.25 -23.20
N PHE A 24 1.01 6.92 -24.48
CA PHE A 24 2.17 6.41 -25.22
C PHE A 24 3.04 7.52 -25.85
N MET A 25 2.70 8.80 -25.66
CA MET A 25 3.57 9.93 -26.01
C MET A 25 4.68 10.19 -24.98
N LEU A 26 4.63 9.52 -23.82
CA LEU A 26 5.68 9.63 -22.81
C LEU A 26 6.93 8.86 -23.26
N SER A 27 8.09 9.50 -23.23
CA SER A 27 9.37 8.85 -23.47
C SER A 27 9.79 8.02 -22.25
N PHE A 28 9.61 6.70 -22.36
CA PHE A 28 10.09 5.73 -21.37
C PHE A 28 11.52 5.30 -21.68
N ASN A 29 12.29 5.05 -20.62
CA ASN A 29 13.59 4.40 -20.68
C ASN A 29 13.56 3.14 -19.82
N ALA A 30 14.45 2.18 -20.11
CA ALA A 30 14.51 0.90 -19.42
C ALA A 30 15.91 0.62 -18.86
N ALA A 31 15.94 -0.09 -17.73
CA ALA A 31 17.10 -0.86 -17.32
C ALA A 31 17.07 -2.23 -18.04
N PRO A 32 18.15 -3.04 -18.01
CA PRO A 32 18.20 -4.31 -18.74
C PRO A 32 17.01 -5.26 -18.48
N ALA A 33 16.49 -5.27 -17.25
CA ALA A 33 15.32 -6.08 -16.88
C ALA A 33 13.98 -5.58 -17.47
N GLY A 34 13.92 -4.32 -17.93
CA GLY A 34 12.73 -3.68 -18.48
C GLY A 34 12.65 -3.66 -20.00
N GLU A 35 13.72 -4.05 -20.71
CA GLU A 35 13.83 -3.94 -22.18
C GLU A 35 12.69 -4.66 -22.91
N ILE A 36 12.38 -5.90 -22.51
CA ILE A 36 11.27 -6.70 -23.08
C ILE A 36 9.93 -5.96 -22.95
N THR A 37 9.71 -5.29 -21.81
CA THR A 37 8.46 -4.56 -21.58
C THR A 37 8.43 -3.26 -22.38
N LEU A 38 9.57 -2.58 -22.51
CA LEU A 38 9.69 -1.36 -23.30
C LEU A 38 9.46 -1.62 -24.78
N GLU A 39 10.00 -2.71 -25.32
CA GLU A 39 9.79 -3.13 -26.70
C GLU A 39 8.28 -3.34 -26.99
N ALA A 40 7.58 -4.05 -26.10
CA ALA A 40 6.15 -4.29 -26.21
C ALA A 40 5.32 -3.00 -26.14
N VAL A 41 5.73 -2.04 -25.29
CA VAL A 41 5.10 -0.70 -25.19
C VAL A 41 5.31 0.10 -26.48
N ASN A 42 6.53 0.09 -27.03
CA ASN A 42 6.85 0.78 -28.28
C ASN A 42 6.09 0.19 -29.47
N TYR A 43 5.97 -1.14 -29.52
CA TYR A 43 5.13 -1.82 -30.51
C TYR A 43 3.67 -1.34 -30.43
N LEU A 44 3.08 -1.31 -29.23
CA LEU A 44 1.70 -0.82 -29.04
C LEU A 44 1.54 0.66 -29.42
N ALA A 45 2.55 1.49 -29.14
CA ALA A 45 2.58 2.89 -29.53
C ALA A 45 2.53 3.04 -31.07
N ALA A 46 3.33 2.24 -31.78
CA ALA A 46 3.41 2.27 -33.24
C ALA A 46 2.09 1.88 -33.94
N ILE A 47 1.31 0.97 -33.35
CA ILE A 47 0.07 0.45 -33.93
C ILE A 47 -1.21 1.12 -33.38
N GLN A 48 -1.08 2.25 -32.66
CA GLN A 48 -2.22 2.93 -32.05
C GLN A 48 -3.32 3.31 -33.06
N GLY A 49 -2.94 3.73 -34.27
CA GLY A 49 -3.89 4.11 -35.32
C GLY A 49 -4.63 2.94 -35.98
N THR A 50 -4.19 1.70 -35.74
CA THR A 50 -4.76 0.52 -36.39
C THR A 50 -5.91 -0.05 -35.57
N ARG A 51 -7.01 -0.45 -36.23
CA ARG A 51 -8.17 -1.12 -35.58
C ARG A 51 -8.18 -2.65 -35.72
N ARG A 52 -7.02 -3.25 -36.06
CA ARG A 52 -6.89 -4.70 -36.20
C ARG A 52 -7.15 -5.39 -34.86
N GLN A 53 -7.97 -6.45 -34.88
CA GLN A 53 -8.27 -7.25 -33.69
C GLN A 53 -7.12 -8.20 -33.34
N HIS A 54 -6.41 -8.69 -34.36
CA HIS A 54 -5.25 -9.54 -34.21
C HIS A 54 -3.96 -8.75 -34.49
N LEU A 55 -2.90 -9.14 -33.81
CA LEU A 55 -1.59 -8.51 -33.91
C LEU A 55 -0.62 -9.47 -34.57
N ASP A 56 0.08 -8.96 -35.58
CA ASP A 56 1.13 -9.66 -36.30
C ASP A 56 2.50 -9.16 -35.79
N ASP A 57 3.47 -10.05 -35.62
CA ASP A 57 4.86 -9.73 -35.22
C ASP A 57 5.02 -8.97 -33.89
N ALA A 58 4.10 -9.15 -32.95
CA ALA A 58 4.20 -8.51 -31.63
C ALA A 58 5.22 -9.22 -30.71
N PRO A 59 5.96 -8.48 -29.87
CA PRO A 59 6.85 -9.06 -28.86
C PRO A 59 6.10 -9.96 -27.85
N ILE A 60 6.25 -11.27 -27.97
CA ILE A 60 5.52 -12.24 -27.13
C ILE A 60 6.19 -12.54 -25.78
N ASP A 61 7.46 -12.18 -25.60
CA ASP A 61 8.23 -12.48 -24.39
C ASP A 61 7.69 -11.76 -23.14
N VAL A 62 6.95 -10.67 -23.34
CA VAL A 62 6.23 -9.97 -22.26
C VAL A 62 5.07 -10.81 -21.68
N ILE A 63 4.58 -11.82 -22.43
CA ILE A 63 3.39 -12.60 -22.09
C ILE A 63 3.77 -13.76 -21.15
N THR A 64 3.50 -13.55 -19.86
CA THR A 64 3.66 -14.61 -18.85
C THR A 64 2.53 -15.65 -18.89
N GLY A 65 2.76 -16.84 -18.33
CA GLY A 65 1.83 -17.97 -18.37
C GLY A 65 0.35 -17.65 -18.07
N PRO A 66 0.02 -16.87 -17.02
CA PRO A 66 -1.37 -16.48 -16.72
C PRO A 66 -2.04 -15.66 -17.83
N TRP A 67 -1.28 -14.89 -18.58
CA TRP A 67 -1.77 -13.98 -19.62
C TRP A 67 -1.94 -14.65 -20.98
N LYS A 68 -1.31 -15.81 -21.21
CA LYS A 68 -1.44 -16.55 -22.48
C LYS A 68 -2.90 -16.82 -22.85
N ARG A 69 -3.74 -17.18 -21.88
CA ARG A 69 -5.17 -17.45 -22.11
C ARG A 69 -6.01 -16.24 -22.52
N LEU A 70 -5.55 -15.04 -22.18
CA LEU A 70 -6.25 -13.78 -22.51
C LEU A 70 -5.68 -13.16 -23.78
N SER A 71 -4.39 -13.43 -24.05
CA SER A 71 -3.65 -12.82 -25.15
C SER A 71 -3.77 -13.63 -26.44
N PHE A 72 -3.91 -14.96 -26.36
CA PHE A 72 -4.06 -15.83 -27.53
C PHE A 72 -5.47 -16.37 -27.66
N ASP A 73 -5.96 -16.48 -28.90
CA ASP A 73 -7.19 -17.21 -29.22
C ASP A 73 -6.95 -18.74 -29.30
N LYS A 74 -7.99 -19.49 -29.71
CA LYS A 74 -7.89 -20.95 -29.85
C LYS A 74 -7.04 -21.40 -31.03
N GLU A 75 -6.83 -20.53 -32.01
CA GLU A 75 -6.09 -20.77 -33.24
C GLU A 75 -4.61 -20.35 -33.10
N GLY A 76 -4.27 -19.68 -31.99
CA GLY A 76 -2.91 -19.24 -31.66
C GLY A 76 -2.61 -17.81 -32.09
N HIS A 77 -3.59 -17.06 -32.61
CA HIS A 77 -3.40 -15.66 -32.96
C HIS A 77 -3.45 -14.76 -31.74
N LEU A 78 -2.63 -13.70 -31.77
CA LEU A 78 -2.53 -12.75 -30.67
C LEU A 78 -3.65 -11.70 -30.74
N PHE A 79 -4.55 -11.71 -29.77
CA PHE A 79 -5.67 -10.79 -29.67
C PHE A 79 -5.24 -9.46 -29.01
N ARG A 80 -5.44 -8.34 -29.73
CA ARG A 80 -4.99 -7.00 -29.35
C ARG A 80 -5.39 -6.61 -27.94
N ARG A 81 -6.66 -6.77 -27.56
CA ARG A 81 -7.14 -6.34 -26.22
C ARG A 81 -6.45 -7.08 -25.10
N GLY A 82 -6.26 -8.39 -25.26
CA GLY A 82 -5.58 -9.23 -24.28
C GLY A 82 -4.11 -8.87 -24.13
N TYR A 83 -3.44 -8.67 -25.27
CA TYR A 83 -2.05 -8.22 -25.31
C TYR A 83 -1.88 -6.82 -24.71
N THR A 84 -2.73 -5.85 -25.07
CA THR A 84 -2.70 -4.49 -24.50
C THR A 84 -2.84 -4.52 -22.98
N LEU A 85 -3.78 -5.30 -22.44
CA LEU A 85 -3.94 -5.45 -20.99
C LEU A 85 -2.70 -6.09 -20.33
N CYS A 86 -2.12 -7.11 -20.97
CA CYS A 86 -0.89 -7.74 -20.50
C CYS A 86 0.28 -6.73 -20.43
N VAL A 87 0.48 -5.95 -21.50
CA VAL A 87 1.55 -4.94 -21.58
C VAL A 87 1.34 -3.82 -20.57
N ILE A 88 0.11 -3.30 -20.42
CA ILE A 88 -0.19 -2.26 -19.40
C ILE A 88 0.08 -2.78 -17.99
N ASN A 89 -0.32 -4.02 -17.70
CA ASN A 89 -0.03 -4.64 -16.41
C ASN A 89 1.48 -4.78 -16.16
N LYS A 90 2.25 -5.23 -17.17
CA LYS A 90 3.70 -5.32 -17.07
C LYS A 90 4.42 -3.99 -17.01
N LEU A 91 3.92 -2.98 -17.70
CA LEU A 91 4.42 -1.61 -17.59
C LEU A 91 4.21 -1.08 -16.17
N GLN A 92 3.03 -1.28 -15.57
CA GLN A 92 2.78 -0.86 -14.18
C GLN A 92 3.73 -1.55 -13.20
N ASP A 93 3.93 -2.86 -13.33
CA ASP A 93 4.89 -3.61 -12.50
C ASP A 93 6.32 -3.09 -12.69
N SER A 94 6.74 -2.86 -13.94
CA SER A 94 8.09 -2.39 -14.28
C SER A 94 8.35 -0.96 -13.80
N LEU A 95 7.35 -0.07 -13.88
CA LEU A 95 7.41 1.29 -13.34
C LEU A 95 7.53 1.29 -11.81
N ARG A 96 6.80 0.38 -11.13
CA ARG A 96 6.89 0.21 -9.67
C ARG A 96 8.27 -0.29 -9.25
N ARG A 97 8.88 -1.19 -10.02
CA ARG A 97 10.22 -1.75 -9.78
C ARG A 97 11.36 -0.86 -10.24
N ARG A 98 11.08 0.20 -11.02
CA ARG A 98 12.09 1.05 -11.68
C ARG A 98 12.92 0.30 -12.73
N ASP A 99 12.33 -0.73 -13.32
CA ASP A 99 12.88 -1.40 -14.50
C ASP A 99 12.55 -0.62 -15.77
N ILE A 100 11.40 0.07 -15.77
CA ILE A 100 11.06 1.16 -16.69
C ILE A 100 10.92 2.45 -15.88
N TYR A 101 11.34 3.57 -16.44
CA TYR A 101 11.31 4.88 -15.80
C TYR A 101 11.13 6.02 -16.81
N VAL A 102 10.78 7.20 -16.30
CA VAL A 102 10.61 8.44 -17.07
C VAL A 102 11.63 9.45 -16.56
N SER A 103 12.67 9.74 -17.34
CA SER A 103 13.84 10.50 -16.87
C SER A 103 13.52 11.87 -16.29
N GLN A 104 12.48 12.54 -16.80
CA GLN A 104 12.04 13.87 -16.34
C GLN A 104 11.05 13.82 -15.15
N SER A 105 10.73 12.64 -14.61
CA SER A 105 9.80 12.49 -13.50
C SER A 105 10.55 12.37 -12.17
N GLU A 106 10.23 13.21 -11.18
CA GLU A 106 10.76 13.02 -9.83
C GLU A 106 10.26 11.72 -9.19
N ARG A 107 8.98 11.40 -9.40
CA ARG A 107 8.34 10.21 -8.82
C ARG A 107 8.63 8.93 -9.60
N TRP A 108 8.82 9.01 -10.91
CA TRP A 108 9.00 7.84 -11.79
C TRP A 108 10.34 7.81 -12.54
N GLY A 109 11.31 8.64 -12.14
CA GLY A 109 12.65 8.68 -12.71
C GLY A 109 13.54 7.52 -12.29
N ASP A 110 14.73 7.47 -12.90
CA ASP A 110 15.71 6.43 -12.61
C ASP A 110 16.39 6.68 -11.24
N PRO A 111 16.16 5.82 -10.23
CA PRO A 111 16.83 5.97 -8.95
C PRO A 111 18.36 5.80 -9.06
N ARG A 112 18.87 5.15 -10.11
CA ARG A 112 20.30 4.85 -10.27
C ARG A 112 21.12 6.11 -10.58
N THR A 113 20.49 7.16 -11.09
CA THR A 113 21.11 8.49 -11.29
C THR A 113 21.52 9.16 -9.98
N LYS A 114 20.91 8.76 -8.86
CA LYS A 114 21.20 9.28 -7.52
C LYS A 114 22.31 8.50 -6.80
N LEU A 115 22.85 7.46 -7.42
CA LEU A 115 23.93 6.65 -6.87
C LEU A 115 25.29 7.28 -7.21
N LEU A 116 26.29 7.05 -6.35
CA LEU A 116 27.68 7.39 -6.68
C LEU A 116 28.11 6.58 -7.91
N GLN A 117 28.72 7.23 -8.90
CA GLN A 117 29.20 6.59 -10.12
C GLN A 117 30.66 6.97 -10.40
N GLY A 118 31.31 6.20 -11.27
CA GLY A 118 32.67 6.48 -11.75
C GLY A 118 33.66 6.75 -10.62
N GLN A 119 34.40 7.84 -10.73
CA GLN A 119 35.49 8.17 -9.81
C GLN A 119 35.00 8.43 -8.37
N ASP A 120 33.82 9.02 -8.20
CA ASP A 120 33.25 9.28 -6.88
C ASP A 120 32.92 7.97 -6.15
N TRP A 121 32.41 6.97 -6.87
CA TRP A 121 32.23 5.63 -6.32
C TRP A 121 33.57 5.00 -5.94
N HIS A 122 34.56 5.03 -6.83
CA HIS A 122 35.87 4.42 -6.57
C HIS A 122 36.57 5.02 -5.34
N THR A 123 36.43 6.33 -5.14
CA THR A 123 37.00 7.05 -4.00
C THR A 123 36.30 6.67 -2.69
N ASN A 124 34.97 6.58 -2.71
CA ASN A 124 34.17 6.37 -1.48
C ASN A 124 33.89 4.89 -1.15
N ARG A 125 34.14 3.96 -2.07
CA ARG A 125 33.71 2.54 -1.92
C ARG A 125 34.17 1.91 -0.61
N VAL A 126 35.41 2.16 -0.17
CA VAL A 126 36.00 1.54 1.03
C VAL A 126 35.24 1.96 2.28
N GLN A 127 34.93 3.24 2.40
CA GLN A 127 34.16 3.79 3.51
C GLN A 127 32.72 3.25 3.48
N VAL A 128 32.08 3.21 2.31
CA VAL A 128 30.72 2.68 2.16
C VAL A 128 30.64 1.21 2.58
N TYR A 129 31.55 0.35 2.09
CA TYR A 129 31.59 -1.07 2.47
C TYR A 129 31.76 -1.25 3.99
N ARG A 130 32.68 -0.49 4.60
CA ARG A 130 32.91 -0.52 6.05
C ARG A 130 31.66 -0.11 6.83
N SER A 131 31.01 0.99 6.47
CA SER A 131 29.79 1.48 7.11
C SER A 131 28.62 0.50 6.99
N LEU A 132 28.56 -0.27 5.90
CA LEU A 132 27.53 -1.29 5.68
C LEU A 132 27.89 -2.65 6.30
N GLY A 133 29.10 -2.82 6.84
CA GLY A 133 29.57 -4.10 7.37
C GLY A 133 29.77 -5.17 6.30
N HIS A 134 30.10 -4.76 5.07
CA HIS A 134 30.32 -5.67 3.95
C HIS A 134 31.81 -5.74 3.58
N PRO A 135 32.30 -6.91 3.11
CA PRO A 135 33.67 -7.03 2.64
C PRO A 135 33.87 -6.23 1.35
N LEU A 136 35.12 -5.79 1.12
CA LEU A 136 35.48 -5.00 -0.06
C LEU A 136 35.40 -5.80 -1.36
N GLN A 137 35.54 -7.13 -1.27
CA GLN A 137 35.43 -8.03 -2.40
C GLN A 137 34.06 -8.68 -2.44
N ALA A 138 33.35 -8.52 -3.54
CA ALA A 138 32.02 -9.12 -3.74
C ALA A 138 32.05 -10.66 -3.61
N GLY A 139 33.12 -11.30 -4.09
CA GLY A 139 33.28 -12.75 -4.00
C GLY A 139 33.30 -13.28 -2.56
N GLU A 140 33.89 -12.53 -1.62
CA GLU A 140 33.90 -12.89 -0.20
C GLU A 140 32.49 -12.77 0.40
N ALA A 141 31.76 -11.70 0.09
CA ALA A 141 30.37 -11.50 0.54
C ALA A 141 29.46 -12.63 0.06
N VAL A 142 29.52 -12.94 -1.24
CA VAL A 142 28.74 -14.03 -1.85
C VAL A 142 29.12 -15.36 -1.21
N SER A 143 30.42 -15.67 -1.08
CA SER A 143 30.88 -16.91 -0.47
C SER A 143 30.41 -17.07 0.99
N ALA A 144 30.44 -15.99 1.76
CA ALA A 144 29.95 -15.99 3.14
C ALA A 144 28.44 -16.25 3.20
N LEU A 145 27.65 -15.60 2.34
CA LEU A 145 26.21 -15.81 2.24
C LEU A 145 25.88 -17.24 1.79
N THR A 146 26.62 -17.79 0.81
CA THR A 146 26.46 -19.18 0.35
C THR A 146 26.73 -20.17 1.47
N ARG A 147 27.82 -20.00 2.22
CA ARG A 147 28.12 -20.86 3.39
C ARG A 147 27.05 -20.75 4.46
N GLN A 148 26.57 -19.54 4.75
CA GLN A 148 25.50 -19.33 5.72
C GLN A 148 24.21 -20.02 5.27
N LEU A 149 23.85 -19.90 4.00
CA LEU A 149 22.66 -20.54 3.43
C LEU A 149 22.77 -22.07 3.52
N ASP A 150 23.90 -22.66 3.10
CA ASP A 150 24.14 -24.10 3.18
C ASP A 150 24.08 -24.60 4.63
N THR A 151 24.72 -23.88 5.56
CA THR A 151 24.69 -24.22 6.99
C THR A 151 23.26 -24.25 7.53
N VAL A 152 22.46 -23.22 7.21
CA VAL A 152 21.06 -23.14 7.64
C VAL A 152 20.23 -24.25 6.99
N TYR A 153 20.44 -24.55 5.70
CA TYR A 153 19.73 -25.65 5.04
C TYR A 153 20.03 -27.01 5.66
N ARG A 154 21.30 -27.30 5.96
CA ARG A 154 21.68 -28.53 6.66
C ARG A 154 21.07 -28.60 8.06
N GLN A 155 21.06 -27.49 8.79
CA GLN A 155 20.45 -27.42 10.11
C GLN A 155 18.93 -27.65 10.05
N VAL A 156 18.24 -27.02 9.10
CA VAL A 156 16.80 -27.22 8.87
C VAL A 156 16.51 -28.66 8.49
N ALA A 157 17.29 -29.25 7.57
CA ALA A 157 17.12 -30.64 7.16
C ALA A 157 17.33 -31.61 8.34
N LYS A 158 18.35 -31.38 9.17
CA LYS A 158 18.62 -32.17 10.37
C LYS A 158 17.45 -32.11 11.36
N ASN A 159 16.91 -30.91 11.59
CA ASN A 159 15.84 -30.69 12.57
C ASN A 159 14.44 -30.93 11.99
N PHE A 160 14.32 -31.28 10.70
CA PHE A 160 13.03 -31.31 10.02
C PHE A 160 12.09 -32.37 10.59
N HIS A 161 12.63 -33.55 10.91
CA HIS A 161 11.87 -34.67 11.46
C HIS A 161 11.21 -34.36 12.82
N ASP A 162 11.85 -33.54 13.65
CA ASP A 162 11.36 -33.16 14.98
C ASP A 162 10.52 -31.86 14.95
N ASN A 163 10.42 -31.19 13.80
CA ASN A 163 9.76 -29.90 13.71
C ASN A 163 8.27 -30.05 13.37
N HIS A 164 7.44 -30.18 14.41
CA HIS A 164 5.98 -30.23 14.27
C HIS A 164 5.34 -28.95 13.69
N ALA A 165 6.09 -27.85 13.60
CA ALA A 165 5.60 -26.62 13.01
C ALA A 165 5.69 -26.59 11.47
N VAL A 166 6.30 -27.60 10.84
CA VAL A 166 6.48 -27.63 9.39
C VAL A 166 6.04 -28.98 8.84
N ALA A 167 5.12 -28.97 7.87
CA ALA A 167 4.60 -30.16 7.22
C ALA A 167 4.79 -30.09 5.70
N LEU A 168 5.23 -31.21 5.12
CA LEU A 168 5.28 -31.41 3.67
C LEU A 168 4.17 -32.36 3.25
N ASP A 169 3.32 -31.91 2.33
CA ASP A 169 2.29 -32.72 1.69
C ASP A 169 2.71 -33.03 0.25
N PHE A 170 2.83 -34.33 -0.04
CA PHE A 170 3.22 -34.88 -1.34
C PHE A 170 2.03 -35.47 -2.12
N SER A 171 0.80 -35.42 -1.59
CA SER A 171 -0.37 -36.06 -2.20
C SER A 171 -0.88 -35.34 -3.47
N GLY A 172 -0.52 -34.06 -3.64
CA GLY A 172 -0.92 -33.24 -4.79
C GLY A 172 0.07 -33.23 -5.96
N LYS A 173 -0.33 -32.61 -7.08
CA LYS A 173 0.55 -32.41 -8.27
C LYS A 173 1.82 -31.60 -8.00
N ARG A 174 1.89 -30.92 -6.85
CA ARG A 174 3.05 -30.16 -6.38
C ARG A 174 3.20 -30.37 -4.88
N THR A 175 4.44 -30.53 -4.43
CA THR A 175 4.77 -30.55 -3.00
C THR A 175 4.30 -29.25 -2.35
N LYS A 176 3.54 -29.37 -1.27
CA LYS A 176 3.04 -28.23 -0.49
C LYS A 176 3.75 -28.19 0.86
N LEU A 177 4.44 -27.08 1.12
CA LEU A 177 5.01 -26.76 2.42
C LEU A 177 3.98 -25.97 3.24
N THR A 178 3.65 -26.45 4.43
CA THR A 178 2.82 -25.74 5.39
C THR A 178 3.67 -25.42 6.62
N ILE A 179 3.74 -24.15 7.00
CA ILE A 179 4.35 -23.70 8.25
C ILE A 179 3.20 -23.31 9.16
N SER A 180 3.06 -23.95 10.31
CA SER A 180 2.04 -23.61 11.28
C SER A 180 2.30 -22.22 11.86
N HIS A 181 1.21 -21.51 12.16
CA HIS A 181 1.30 -20.24 12.83
C HIS A 181 1.78 -20.44 14.27
N LEU A 182 2.57 -19.48 14.77
CA LEU A 182 2.75 -19.36 16.21
C LEU A 182 1.38 -19.09 16.81
N ASN A 183 0.90 -20.01 17.66
CA ASN A 183 -0.31 -19.76 18.43
C ASN A 183 -0.05 -18.54 19.33
N GLY A 184 -1.02 -17.63 19.39
CA GLY A 184 -1.04 -16.61 20.42
C GLY A 184 -1.01 -17.29 21.79
N LEU A 185 -0.50 -16.58 22.80
CA LEU A 185 -0.63 -17.05 24.18
C LEU A 185 -2.13 -17.18 24.50
N ASP A 186 -2.50 -18.28 25.15
CA ASP A 186 -3.87 -18.44 25.64
C ASP A 186 -4.18 -17.32 26.63
N GLU A 187 -5.27 -16.59 26.37
CA GLU A 187 -5.71 -15.53 27.28
C GLU A 187 -6.17 -16.14 28.60
N SER A 188 -5.60 -15.64 29.71
CA SER A 188 -5.99 -16.08 31.04
C SER A 188 -7.48 -15.82 31.31
N PRO A 189 -8.17 -16.67 32.09
CA PRO A 189 -9.56 -16.43 32.49
C PRO A 189 -9.78 -15.08 33.18
N ALA A 190 -8.78 -14.62 33.96
CA ALA A 190 -8.81 -13.33 34.62
C ALA A 190 -8.83 -12.15 33.62
N LEU A 191 -8.03 -12.23 32.56
CA LEU A 191 -8.01 -11.21 31.49
C LEU A 191 -9.37 -11.15 30.77
N LYS A 192 -9.95 -12.31 30.43
CA LYS A 192 -11.27 -12.36 29.79
C LYS A 192 -12.35 -11.71 30.65
N LEU A 193 -12.37 -11.99 31.95
CA LEU A 193 -13.29 -11.36 32.90
C LEU A 193 -13.07 -9.85 33.00
N LEU A 194 -11.82 -9.40 33.02
CA LEU A 194 -11.50 -7.98 33.05
C LEU A 194 -11.98 -7.27 31.78
N THR A 195 -11.75 -7.83 30.60
CA THR A 195 -12.20 -7.27 29.32
C THR A 195 -13.71 -7.09 29.29
N VAL A 196 -14.47 -8.08 29.73
CA VAL A 196 -15.95 -7.99 29.80
C VAL A 196 -16.38 -6.88 30.76
N ARG A 197 -15.75 -6.77 31.94
CA ARG A 197 -16.06 -5.71 32.91
C ARG A 197 -15.75 -4.32 32.35
N VAL A 198 -14.59 -4.15 31.73
CA VAL A 198 -14.18 -2.86 31.12
C VAL A 198 -15.12 -2.50 29.97
N ALA A 199 -15.46 -3.45 29.10
CA ALA A 199 -16.40 -3.23 28.00
C ALA A 199 -17.79 -2.83 28.51
N GLY A 200 -18.25 -3.42 29.62
CA GLY A 200 -19.52 -3.08 30.27
C GLY A 200 -19.57 -1.68 30.89
N LEU A 201 -18.42 -1.02 31.09
CA LEU A 201 -18.35 0.38 31.56
C LEU A 201 -18.41 1.38 30.40
N LEU A 202 -18.21 0.94 29.16
CA LEU A 202 -18.27 1.83 27.99
C LEU A 202 -19.72 2.04 27.57
N PRO A 203 -20.17 3.30 27.40
CA PRO A 203 -21.51 3.59 26.94
C PRO A 203 -21.69 3.12 25.48
N VAL A 204 -22.90 2.66 25.15
CA VAL A 204 -23.30 2.42 23.76
C VAL A 204 -23.78 3.75 23.19
N VAL A 205 -22.98 4.36 22.32
CA VAL A 205 -23.27 5.68 21.72
C VAL A 205 -23.29 5.54 20.20
N ASP A 206 -24.22 6.22 19.54
CA ASP A 206 -24.22 6.30 18.08
C ASP A 206 -23.02 7.12 17.60
N LEU A 207 -22.33 6.64 16.56
CA LEU A 207 -21.12 7.30 16.07
C LEU A 207 -21.39 8.74 15.57
N THR A 208 -22.60 9.02 15.08
CA THR A 208 -23.01 10.36 14.65
C THR A 208 -23.18 11.31 15.83
N GLU A 209 -23.75 10.82 16.93
CA GLU A 209 -23.89 11.58 18.18
C GLU A 209 -22.53 11.82 18.82
N LEU A 210 -21.66 10.80 18.85
CA LEU A 210 -20.31 10.91 19.39
C LEU A 210 -19.52 12.02 18.68
N LEU A 211 -19.61 12.12 17.35
CA LEU A 211 -18.88 13.15 16.62
C LEU A 211 -19.39 14.56 16.93
N LEU A 212 -20.71 14.72 17.11
CA LEU A 212 -21.31 16.00 17.52
C LEU A 212 -20.93 16.38 18.96
N GLU A 213 -20.89 15.40 19.87
CA GLU A 213 -20.45 15.59 21.26
C GLU A 213 -18.98 16.00 21.32
N ILE A 214 -18.10 15.33 20.55
CA ILE A 214 -16.70 15.72 20.44
C ILE A 214 -16.56 17.13 19.86
N ASN A 215 -17.40 17.51 18.89
CA ASN A 215 -17.42 18.90 18.44
C ASN A 215 -17.84 19.88 19.55
N ALA A 216 -18.83 19.54 20.36
CA ALA A 216 -19.24 20.38 21.49
C ALA A 216 -18.11 20.57 22.51
N HIS A 217 -17.25 19.57 22.70
CA HIS A 217 -16.07 19.66 23.57
C HIS A 217 -14.90 20.44 22.98
N THR A 218 -14.67 20.33 21.67
CA THR A 218 -13.41 20.76 21.05
C THR A 218 -13.55 21.95 20.10
N GLY A 219 -14.75 22.22 19.60
CA GLY A 219 -15.00 23.20 18.55
C GLY A 219 -14.30 22.87 17.22
N PHE A 220 -13.90 21.61 16.98
CA PHE A 220 -13.08 21.27 15.81
C PHE A 220 -13.76 21.61 14.46
N ALA A 221 -15.10 21.63 14.41
CA ALA A 221 -15.85 21.98 13.20
C ALA A 221 -15.64 23.44 12.78
N ASP A 222 -15.28 24.34 13.70
CA ASP A 222 -15.05 25.75 13.40
C ASP A 222 -13.79 25.99 12.54
N GLU A 223 -12.87 25.02 12.53
CA GLU A 223 -11.67 25.05 11.69
C GLU A 223 -11.97 24.78 10.21
N PHE A 224 -13.18 24.30 9.90
CA PHE A 224 -13.64 24.12 8.53
C PHE A 224 -14.20 25.44 8.02
N THR A 225 -13.32 26.24 7.42
CA THR A 225 -13.67 27.51 6.78
C THR A 225 -14.06 27.33 5.32
N HIS A 226 -14.93 28.21 4.82
CA HIS A 226 -15.32 28.22 3.40
C HIS A 226 -14.11 28.52 2.49
N ALA A 227 -14.03 27.87 1.33
CA ALA A 227 -12.91 27.99 0.39
C ALA A 227 -12.66 29.41 -0.13
N SER A 228 -13.67 30.27 -0.13
CA SER A 228 -13.54 31.67 -0.54
C SER A 228 -13.22 32.64 0.60
N GLU A 229 -13.04 32.15 1.83
CA GLU A 229 -12.77 32.91 3.08
C GLU A 229 -13.79 34.01 3.46
N ALA A 230 -14.77 34.31 2.60
CA ALA A 230 -15.94 35.09 2.94
C ALA A 230 -16.73 34.33 4.01
N GLY A 231 -16.92 34.94 5.19
CA GLY A 231 -17.51 34.35 6.38
C GLY A 231 -19.00 34.01 6.27
N SER A 232 -19.43 33.30 5.23
CA SER A 232 -20.79 32.79 5.09
C SER A 232 -20.98 31.62 6.06
N ARG A 233 -21.38 31.95 7.29
CA ARG A 233 -21.81 30.95 8.26
C ARG A 233 -23.16 30.40 7.83
N MET A 234 -23.09 29.21 7.25
CA MET A 234 -24.23 28.44 6.82
C MET A 234 -24.93 27.83 8.04
N GLU A 235 -26.26 27.96 8.16
CA GLU A 235 -27.02 27.34 9.27
C GLU A 235 -26.80 25.82 9.32
N ASP A 236 -26.67 25.27 10.53
CA ASP A 236 -26.42 23.84 10.78
C ASP A 236 -25.23 23.24 10.00
N LEU A 237 -24.22 24.07 9.66
CA LEU A 237 -23.00 23.61 8.98
C LEU A 237 -22.36 22.42 9.69
N THR A 238 -22.31 22.44 11.02
CA THR A 238 -21.75 21.35 11.85
C THR A 238 -22.41 19.99 11.55
N VAL A 239 -23.74 19.98 11.35
CA VAL A 239 -24.49 18.76 11.04
C VAL A 239 -24.11 18.23 9.65
N SER A 240 -24.10 19.12 8.65
CA SER A 240 -23.68 18.77 7.29
C SER A 240 -22.22 18.27 7.26
N LEU A 241 -21.34 18.92 8.03
CA LEU A 241 -19.92 18.60 8.08
C LEU A 241 -19.67 17.25 8.76
N CYS A 242 -20.31 16.97 9.90
CA CYS A 242 -20.19 15.68 10.59
C CYS A 242 -20.67 14.53 9.70
N ALA A 243 -21.79 14.72 8.99
CA ALA A 243 -22.27 13.74 8.02
C ALA A 243 -21.26 13.49 6.88
N VAL A 244 -20.65 14.54 6.34
CA VAL A 244 -19.61 14.41 5.30
C VAL A 244 -18.36 13.71 5.84
N LEU A 245 -17.90 14.07 7.05
CA LEU A 245 -16.71 13.45 7.65
C LEU A 245 -16.92 11.94 7.88
N LEU A 246 -18.09 11.53 8.39
CA LEU A 246 -18.41 10.12 8.59
C LEU A 246 -18.56 9.37 7.26
N ALA A 247 -19.19 9.98 6.26
CA ALA A 247 -19.31 9.40 4.92
C ALA A 247 -17.93 9.06 4.31
N GLU A 248 -16.98 9.99 4.41
CA GLU A 248 -15.63 9.82 3.87
C GLU A 248 -14.78 8.88 4.75
N ALA A 249 -14.80 9.05 6.07
CA ALA A 249 -13.97 8.27 6.99
C ALA A 249 -14.37 6.79 7.04
N CYS A 250 -15.67 6.51 6.99
CA CYS A 250 -16.20 5.13 6.99
C CYS A 250 -16.28 4.50 5.59
N ASN A 251 -15.93 5.23 4.51
CA ASN A 251 -16.03 4.79 3.12
C ASN A 251 -17.44 4.28 2.73
N ILE A 252 -18.50 4.84 3.31
CA ILE A 252 -19.90 4.43 3.07
C ILE A 252 -20.64 5.32 2.07
N GLY A 253 -20.03 6.45 1.66
CA GLY A 253 -20.68 7.43 0.78
C GLY A 253 -21.71 8.28 1.52
N MET A 254 -22.33 9.24 0.82
CA MET A 254 -23.24 10.21 1.44
C MET A 254 -24.69 9.70 1.52
N GLU A 255 -25.05 8.72 0.71
CA GLU A 255 -26.40 8.18 0.59
C GLU A 255 -27.08 7.86 1.95
N PRO A 256 -26.41 7.24 2.95
CA PRO A 256 -27.00 6.97 4.26
C PRO A 256 -27.41 8.22 5.05
N PHE A 257 -26.77 9.36 4.78
CA PHE A 257 -26.98 10.61 5.52
C PHE A 257 -28.00 11.54 4.84
N ILE A 258 -28.45 11.23 3.62
CA ILE A 258 -29.35 12.11 2.88
C ILE A 258 -30.77 12.06 3.46
N ARG A 259 -31.27 13.22 3.90
CA ARG A 259 -32.65 13.41 4.37
C ARG A 259 -33.25 14.62 3.66
N GLN A 260 -34.23 14.39 2.77
CA GLN A 260 -34.86 15.47 2.00
C GLN A 260 -35.62 16.47 2.89
N ASN A 261 -36.14 15.99 4.03
CA ASN A 261 -36.94 16.80 4.95
C ASN A 261 -36.07 17.62 5.92
N ILE A 262 -34.74 17.49 5.88
CA ILE A 262 -33.81 18.18 6.78
C ILE A 262 -32.86 19.02 5.91
N PRO A 263 -32.97 20.35 5.90
CA PRO A 263 -32.16 21.22 5.02
C PRO A 263 -30.65 20.95 5.10
N ALA A 264 -30.12 20.72 6.29
CA ALA A 264 -28.71 20.42 6.56
C ALA A 264 -28.22 19.10 5.93
N LEU A 265 -29.13 18.17 5.62
CA LEU A 265 -28.82 16.81 5.17
C LEU A 265 -29.35 16.52 3.76
N THR A 266 -29.70 17.55 2.99
CA THR A 266 -30.05 17.36 1.58
C THR A 266 -28.81 16.98 0.76
N ARG A 267 -28.99 16.23 -0.34
CA ARG A 267 -27.87 15.82 -1.20
C ARG A 267 -27.05 17.01 -1.70
N TYR A 268 -27.74 18.08 -2.10
CA TYR A 268 -27.10 19.31 -2.54
C TYR A 268 -26.24 19.92 -1.42
N ARG A 269 -26.80 19.99 -0.20
CA ARG A 269 -26.10 20.54 0.97
C ARG A 269 -24.82 19.78 1.31
N LEU A 270 -24.87 18.44 1.34
CA LEU A 270 -23.70 17.62 1.67
C LEU A 270 -22.61 17.71 0.59
N ASN A 271 -22.98 17.65 -0.70
CA ASN A 271 -22.03 17.83 -1.79
C ASN A 271 -21.36 19.20 -1.75
N TRP A 272 -22.15 20.25 -1.53
CA TRP A 272 -21.65 21.61 -1.44
C TRP A 272 -20.71 21.79 -0.24
N THR A 273 -21.06 21.20 0.92
CA THR A 273 -20.22 21.21 2.12
C THR A 273 -18.87 20.51 1.87
N LYS A 274 -18.90 19.31 1.28
CA LYS A 274 -17.67 18.57 0.92
C LYS A 274 -16.77 19.40 0.01
N GLN A 275 -17.32 20.04 -1.02
CA GLN A 275 -16.54 20.80 -2.00
C GLN A 275 -15.92 22.06 -1.41
N ASN A 276 -16.64 22.77 -0.52
CA ASN A 276 -16.24 24.11 -0.09
C ASN A 276 -15.58 24.15 1.29
N TYR A 277 -15.68 23.10 2.11
CA TYR A 277 -15.19 23.11 3.50
C TYR A 277 -14.14 22.02 3.79
N LEU A 278 -14.25 20.85 3.15
CA LEU A 278 -13.34 19.73 3.40
C LEU A 278 -12.07 19.86 2.55
N ARG A 279 -10.98 20.29 3.17
CA ARG A 279 -9.66 20.48 2.53
C ARG A 279 -8.56 19.93 3.44
N ALA A 280 -7.40 19.64 2.88
CA ALA A 280 -6.27 19.11 3.66
C ALA A 280 -5.87 20.08 4.80
N GLU A 281 -5.87 21.38 4.53
CA GLU A 281 -5.56 22.42 5.52
C GLU A 281 -6.58 22.49 6.67
N THR A 282 -7.88 22.37 6.39
CA THR A 282 -8.94 22.42 7.41
C THR A 282 -8.92 21.16 8.25
N LEU A 283 -8.67 20.00 7.64
CA LEU A 283 -8.46 18.74 8.34
C LEU A 283 -7.26 18.78 9.29
N VAL A 284 -6.14 19.37 8.88
CA VAL A 284 -4.96 19.50 9.74
C VAL A 284 -5.25 20.36 10.95
N LYS A 285 -5.92 21.51 10.77
CA LYS A 285 -6.31 22.40 11.88
C LYS A 285 -7.33 21.76 12.82
N ALA A 286 -8.36 21.12 12.27
CA ALA A 286 -9.34 20.38 13.05
C ALA A 286 -8.70 19.25 13.88
N ASN A 287 -7.77 18.49 13.29
CA ASN A 287 -7.03 17.47 14.02
C ASN A 287 -6.19 18.04 15.16
N ALA A 288 -5.56 19.21 14.97
CA ALA A 288 -4.83 19.87 16.05
C ALA A 288 -5.76 20.16 17.24
N ARG A 289 -6.97 20.68 17.02
CA ARG A 289 -7.97 20.89 18.09
C ARG A 289 -8.32 19.62 18.85
N LEU A 290 -8.52 18.51 18.13
CA LEU A 290 -8.83 17.22 18.72
C LEU A 290 -7.66 16.71 19.59
N VAL A 291 -6.43 16.80 19.09
CA VAL A 291 -5.22 16.37 19.80
C VAL A 291 -4.97 17.24 21.03
N ASP A 292 -5.12 18.55 20.90
CA ASP A 292 -4.95 19.50 22.02
C ASP A 292 -5.93 19.18 23.15
N TYR A 293 -7.21 18.96 22.82
CA TYR A 293 -8.21 18.58 23.81
C TYR A 293 -7.90 17.21 24.43
N GLN A 294 -7.58 16.20 23.61
CA GLN A 294 -7.21 14.87 24.08
C GLN A 294 -6.04 14.93 25.06
N SER A 295 -5.04 15.79 24.81
CA SER A 295 -3.88 15.96 25.67
C SER A 295 -4.24 16.46 27.08
N SER A 296 -5.35 17.20 27.24
CA SER A 296 -5.81 17.66 28.56
C SER A 296 -6.48 16.57 29.42
N LEU A 297 -6.82 15.41 28.84
CA LEU A 297 -7.54 14.37 29.57
C LEU A 297 -6.63 13.66 30.60
N PRO A 298 -7.06 13.50 31.87
CA PRO A 298 -6.24 12.86 32.91
C PRO A 298 -5.80 11.44 32.58
N LEU A 299 -6.61 10.68 31.84
CA LEU A 299 -6.28 9.33 31.39
C LEU A 299 -5.10 9.34 30.40
N VAL A 300 -5.09 10.31 29.48
CA VAL A 300 -4.04 10.45 28.46
C VAL A 300 -2.71 10.81 29.12
N GLN A 301 -2.73 11.66 30.14
CA GLN A 301 -1.55 11.98 30.94
C GLN A 301 -0.95 10.76 31.66
N LYS A 302 -1.76 9.74 31.99
CA LYS A 302 -1.28 8.46 32.53
C LYS A 302 -0.69 7.53 31.45
N TRP A 303 -1.08 7.68 30.19
CA TRP A 303 -0.55 6.89 29.08
C TRP A 303 0.84 7.35 28.64
N GLY A 304 1.22 8.60 28.93
CA GLY A 304 2.56 9.15 28.71
C GLY A 304 2.53 10.54 28.09
N GLY A 305 3.69 11.20 28.02
CA GLY A 305 3.82 12.59 27.53
C GLY A 305 3.75 12.78 26.01
N GLY A 306 3.28 11.78 25.26
CA GLY A 306 3.21 11.85 23.78
C GLY A 306 4.55 11.71 23.05
N GLU A 307 5.66 11.52 23.76
CA GLU A 307 6.99 11.27 23.18
C GLU A 307 7.09 9.88 22.51
N VAL A 308 6.23 8.94 22.93
CA VAL A 308 6.20 7.58 22.42
C VAL A 308 4.79 7.27 21.92
N ALA A 309 4.64 7.08 20.61
CA ALA A 309 3.38 6.67 20.00
C ALA A 309 3.42 5.18 19.63
N SER A 310 2.45 4.40 20.11
CA SER A 310 2.19 3.05 19.60
C SER A 310 1.35 3.14 18.33
N ALA A 311 1.93 3.66 17.25
CA ALA A 311 1.35 3.53 15.93
C ALA A 311 1.54 2.08 15.47
N ASP A 312 0.48 1.46 14.94
CA ASP A 312 0.47 0.09 14.42
C ASP A 312 1.77 -0.20 13.64
N GLY A 313 2.61 -1.05 14.23
CA GLY A 313 4.04 -1.13 13.93
C GLY A 313 4.96 -0.93 15.15
N MET A 314 4.52 -1.33 16.34
CA MET A 314 5.44 -1.58 17.45
C MET A 314 6.45 -2.65 17.02
N ARG A 315 7.65 -2.15 16.73
CA ARG A 315 8.72 -2.88 16.08
C ARG A 315 9.61 -3.47 17.16
N PHE A 316 9.49 -4.77 17.37
CA PHE A 316 10.35 -5.47 18.32
C PHE A 316 11.62 -5.95 17.62
N ILE A 317 12.77 -5.68 18.24
CA ILE A 317 14.01 -6.37 17.86
C ILE A 317 13.76 -7.86 18.11
N ALA A 318 13.93 -8.67 17.06
CA ALA A 318 13.89 -10.11 17.21
C ALA A 318 15.30 -10.56 17.60
N PRO A 319 15.56 -10.93 18.87
CA PRO A 319 16.89 -11.35 19.30
C PRO A 319 17.36 -12.62 18.58
N VAL A 320 16.40 -13.42 18.07
CA VAL A 320 16.65 -14.64 17.31
C VAL A 320 16.30 -14.42 15.84
N ARG A 321 17.13 -14.93 14.93
CA ARG A 321 16.86 -14.90 13.48
C ARG A 321 15.65 -15.78 13.16
N THR A 322 14.54 -15.17 12.77
CA THR A 322 13.33 -15.88 12.32
C THR A 322 12.97 -15.50 10.88
N VAL A 323 12.18 -16.34 10.20
CA VAL A 323 11.74 -16.12 8.81
C VAL A 323 10.86 -14.86 8.68
N HIS A 324 10.16 -14.49 9.75
CA HIS A 324 9.28 -13.33 9.81
C HIS A 324 9.98 -12.04 10.27
N ALA A 325 11.22 -12.13 10.77
CA ALA A 325 12.01 -10.97 11.14
C ALA A 325 12.70 -10.38 9.89
N GLY A 326 12.26 -9.18 9.51
CA GLY A 326 12.82 -8.43 8.39
C GLY A 326 13.89 -7.43 8.84
N PRO A 327 14.91 -7.13 8.02
CA PRO A 327 15.78 -6.00 8.26
C PRO A 327 14.97 -4.70 8.10
N ASN A 328 14.99 -3.84 9.13
CA ASN A 328 14.38 -2.52 9.06
C ASN A 328 15.37 -1.48 9.57
N ARG A 329 16.25 -1.02 8.66
CA ARG A 329 17.36 -0.10 8.98
C ARG A 329 16.92 1.15 9.72
N LYS A 330 15.72 1.65 9.43
CA LYS A 330 15.17 2.85 10.08
C LYS A 330 14.99 2.68 11.59
N TYR A 331 14.67 1.46 12.05
CA TYR A 331 14.32 1.21 13.46
C TYR A 331 15.31 0.29 14.19
N PHE A 332 16.02 -0.59 13.47
CA PHE A 332 16.87 -1.63 14.06
C PHE A 332 18.33 -1.57 13.61
N GLY A 333 18.71 -0.59 12.77
CA GLY A 333 20.06 -0.53 12.20
C GLY A 333 20.40 -1.80 11.40
N SER A 334 21.45 -2.52 11.81
CA SER A 334 21.84 -3.82 11.23
C SER A 334 21.01 -5.01 11.73
N SER A 335 20.22 -4.82 12.79
CA SER A 335 19.42 -5.86 13.42
C SER A 335 18.11 -6.09 12.67
N ARG A 336 17.50 -7.26 12.88
CA ARG A 336 16.19 -7.62 12.32
C ARG A 336 15.12 -7.49 13.38
N GLY A 337 13.90 -7.23 12.95
CA GLY A 337 12.78 -7.23 13.87
C GLY A 337 11.48 -7.56 13.18
N ILE A 338 10.47 -7.75 14.01
CA ILE A 338 9.11 -8.07 13.59
C ILE A 338 8.32 -6.76 13.67
N THR A 339 7.48 -6.53 12.67
CA THR A 339 6.65 -5.32 12.59
C THR A 339 5.25 -5.66 13.05
#